data_AF-A0A2K1P5R5-F1
#
_entry.id   AF-A0A2K1P5R5-F1
#
_cell.length_a   1.000
_cell.length_b   1.000
_cell.length_c   1.000
_cell.angle_alpha   90.00
_cell.angle_beta   90.00
_cell.angle_gamma   90.00
#
_symmetry.space_group_name_H-M   'P 1'
#
loop_
_entity.id
_entity.type
_entity.pdbx_description
1 polymer ?
#
loop_
_entity_poly.entity_id
_entity_poly.type
_entity_poly.pdbx_seq_one_letter_code
_entity_poly.pdbx_strand_id
1 'polypeptide(L)'
;MDKYYEYVYELEPNEEEKIIDQFIKYGFNSFYIEEDVESSQTFLKIYVKTEEQIKDILDLFSKFGLKLLSKKITEESKWLEESTTPV
;
A
#
# COMPACT_ATOMS: atom_id res chain seq x y z
N MET A 1 -7.52 -17.82 -9.24
CA MET A 1 -7.60 -16.35 -9.31
C MET A 1 -7.59 -15.86 -7.89
N ASP A 2 -6.44 -15.41 -7.44
CA ASP A 2 -6.31 -14.83 -6.10
C ASP A 2 -6.96 -13.43 -6.10
N LYS A 3 -7.72 -13.15 -5.05
CA LYS A 3 -8.33 -11.84 -4.80
C LYS A 3 -7.44 -11.09 -3.82
N TYR A 4 -7.12 -9.85 -4.16
CA TYR A 4 -6.36 -8.95 -3.31
C TYR A 4 -7.23 -7.76 -2.94
N TYR A 5 -7.07 -7.27 -1.72
CA TYR A 5 -7.65 -6.03 -1.29
C TYR A 5 -6.62 -4.93 -1.57
N GLU A 6 -7.01 -3.99 -2.42
CA GLU A 6 -6.28 -2.77 -2.71
C GLU A 6 -6.77 -1.66 -1.78
N TYR A 7 -5.82 -1.02 -1.10
CA TYR A 7 -6.06 0.16 -0.29
C TYR A 7 -5.17 1.30 -0.77
N VAL A 8 -5.78 2.45 -1.05
CA VAL A 8 -5.10 3.65 -1.53
C VAL A 8 -5.23 4.73 -0.46
N TYR A 9 -4.10 5.20 0.03
CA TYR A 9 -3.99 6.26 1.03
C TYR A 9 -3.29 7.48 0.44
N GLU A 10 -3.72 8.65 0.86
CA GLU A 10 -2.98 9.90 0.65
C GLU A 10 -1.86 9.98 1.70
N LEU A 11 -0.62 10.16 1.24
CA LEU A 11 0.54 10.39 2.08
C LEU A 11 0.96 11.85 1.99
N GLU A 12 1.23 12.46 3.15
CA GLU A 12 1.99 13.69 3.18
C GLU A 12 3.49 13.38 3.05
N PRO A 13 4.27 14.22 2.35
CA PRO A 13 5.71 14.00 2.15
C PRO A 13 6.51 13.93 3.45
N ASN A 14 6.01 14.50 4.56
CA ASN A 14 6.62 14.40 5.89
C ASN A 14 6.36 13.06 6.61
N GLU A 15 5.43 12.25 6.12
CA GLU A 15 5.01 10.99 6.76
C GLU A 15 5.48 9.74 6.01
N GLU A 16 5.78 9.88 4.72
CA GLU A 16 6.27 8.81 3.86
C GLU A 16 7.43 8.03 4.51
N GLU A 17 8.49 8.74 4.92
CA GLU A 17 9.70 8.13 5.49
C GLU A 17 9.40 7.32 6.75
N LYS A 18 8.49 7.82 7.61
CA LYS A 18 8.08 7.13 8.84
C LYS A 18 7.30 5.86 8.54
N ILE A 19 6.41 5.91 7.55
CA ILE A 19 5.57 4.77 7.19
C ILE A 19 6.40 3.67 6.53
N ILE A 20 7.34 4.03 5.66
CA ILE A 20 8.29 3.09 5.07
C ILE A 20 9.11 2.40 6.17
N ASP A 21 9.65 3.13 7.14
CA ASP A 21 10.39 2.55 8.26
C ASP A 21 9.54 1.56 9.07
N GLN A 22 8.27 1.89 9.33
CA GLN A 22 7.34 0.95 9.97
C GLN A 22 7.13 -0.29 9.12
N PHE A 23 6.88 -0.15 7.82
CA PHE A 23 6.67 -1.28 6.92
C PHE A 23 7.84 -2.24 6.89
N ILE A 24 9.06 -1.71 6.84
CA ILE A 24 10.29 -2.51 6.93
C ILE A 24 10.36 -3.24 8.29
N LYS A 25 10.06 -2.55 9.40
CA LYS A 25 10.04 -3.16 10.74
C LYS A 25 9.01 -4.27 10.90
N TYR A 26 7.84 -4.12 10.28
CA TYR A 26 6.78 -5.13 10.28
C TYR A 26 7.02 -6.23 9.23
N GLY A 27 8.04 -6.11 8.38
CA GLY A 27 8.30 -7.06 7.28
C GLY A 27 7.23 -7.01 6.19
N PHE A 28 6.49 -5.90 6.09
CA PHE A 28 5.43 -5.71 5.12
C PHE A 28 6.01 -5.17 3.82
N ASN A 29 6.12 -6.04 2.80
CA ASN A 29 6.73 -5.70 1.50
C ASN A 29 5.70 -5.52 0.37
N SER A 30 4.40 -5.69 0.64
CA SER A 30 3.34 -5.64 -0.36
C SER A 30 2.68 -4.26 -0.45
N PHE A 31 3.51 -3.23 -0.64
CA PHE A 31 3.08 -1.84 -0.80
C PHE A 31 3.81 -1.16 -1.95
N TYR A 32 3.17 -0.12 -2.49
CA TYR A 32 3.69 0.71 -3.58
C TYR A 32 3.40 2.16 -3.25
N ILE A 33 4.39 3.02 -3.43
CA ILE A 33 4.24 4.47 -3.29
C ILE A 33 4.27 5.05 -4.70
N GLU A 34 3.25 5.81 -5.04
CA GLU A 34 3.10 6.48 -6.33
C GLU A 34 3.03 7.98 -6.08
N GLU A 35 3.94 8.73 -6.68
CA GLU A 35 3.92 10.19 -6.65
C GLU A 35 3.20 10.70 -7.90
N ASP A 36 2.12 11.45 -7.69
CA ASP A 36 1.41 12.14 -8.74
C ASP A 36 2.13 13.45 -9.05
N VAL A 37 2.86 13.43 -10.17
CA VAL A 37 3.65 14.57 -10.65
C VAL A 37 2.80 15.80 -10.99
N GLU A 38 1.51 15.61 -11.30
CA GLU A 38 0.59 16.69 -11.64
C GLU A 38 0.10 17.44 -10.38
N SER A 39 -0.13 16.72 -9.29
CA SER A 39 -0.68 17.25 -8.04
C SER A 39 0.37 17.43 -6.94
N SER A 40 1.61 16.96 -7.16
CA SER A 40 2.65 16.83 -6.11
C SER A 40 2.11 16.14 -4.86
N GLN A 41 1.28 15.12 -5.07
CA GLN A 41 0.71 14.30 -4.00
C GLN A 41 1.27 12.89 -4.06
N THR A 42 1.59 12.35 -2.90
CA THR A 42 2.07 10.99 -2.76
C THR A 42 0.91 10.08 -2.36
N PHE A 43 0.80 8.94 -3.01
CA PHE A 43 -0.24 7.95 -2.77
C PHE A 43 0.38 6.60 -2.40
N LEU A 44 -0.11 6.02 -1.31
CA LEU A 44 0.31 4.71 -0.85
C LEU A 44 -0.74 3.66 -1.23
N LYS A 45 -0.35 2.74 -2.10
CA LYS A 45 -1.16 1.62 -2.55
C LYS A 45 -0.70 0.34 -1.86
N ILE A 46 -1.62 -0.36 -1.21
CA ILE A 46 -1.33 -1.59 -0.46
C ILE A 46 -2.17 -2.71 -1.01
N TYR A 47 -1.53 -3.86 -1.21
CA TYR A 47 -2.18 -5.06 -1.73
C TYR A 47 -2.03 -6.18 -0.72
N VAL A 48 -3.16 -6.65 -0.18
CA VAL A 48 -3.17 -7.80 0.74
C VAL A 48 -4.10 -8.89 0.28
N LYS A 49 -3.72 -10.15 0.49
CA LYS A 49 -4.61 -11.29 0.19
C LYS A 49 -5.78 -11.40 1.15
N THR A 50 -5.59 -10.96 2.40
CA THR A 50 -6.56 -11.07 3.48
C THR A 50 -6.64 -9.77 4.27
N GLU A 51 -7.84 -9.41 4.72
CA GLU A 51 -8.04 -8.21 5.55
C GLU A 51 -7.30 -8.28 6.90
N GLU A 52 -6.99 -9.48 7.39
CA GLU A 52 -6.19 -9.67 8.61
C GLU A 52 -4.76 -9.16 8.45
N GLN A 53 -4.14 -9.31 7.28
CA GLN A 53 -2.76 -8.84 7.06
C GLN A 53 -2.63 -7.33 7.10
N ILE A 54 -3.67 -6.62 6.68
CA ILE A 54 -3.65 -5.16 6.71
C ILE A 54 -4.22 -4.60 8.01
N LYS A 55 -4.92 -5.38 8.85
CA LYS A 55 -5.56 -4.86 10.07
C LYS A 55 -4.58 -4.11 10.98
N ASP A 56 -3.39 -4.68 11.22
CA ASP A 56 -2.32 -4.04 12.00
C ASP A 56 -1.78 -2.78 11.32
N ILE A 57 -1.66 -2.81 9.99
CA ILE A 57 -1.23 -1.67 9.17
C ILE A 57 -2.28 -0.54 9.17
N LEU A 58 -3.57 -0.89 9.10
CA LEU A 58 -4.69 0.04 9.17
C LEU A 58 -4.74 0.76 10.53
N ASP A 59 -4.50 0.03 11.62
CA ASP A 59 -4.41 0.63 12.96
C ASP A 59 -3.25 1.63 13.04
N LEU A 60 -2.09 1.26 12.48
CA LEU A 60 -0.92 2.13 12.39
C LEU A 60 -1.25 3.39 11.59
N PHE A 61 -1.87 3.25 10.42
CA PHE A 61 -2.27 4.37 9.57
C PHE A 61 -3.28 5.30 10.21
N SER A 62 -4.20 4.74 11.00
CA SER A 62 -5.13 5.53 11.78
C SER A 62 -4.43 6.37 12.84
N LYS A 63 -3.24 5.97 13.33
CA LYS A 63 -2.41 6.78 14.24
C LYS A 63 -1.65 7.90 13.55
N PHE A 64 -1.23 7.67 12.30
CA PHE A 64 -0.62 8.72 11.47
C PHE A 64 -1.68 9.70 10.93
N GLY A 65 -2.96 9.34 10.94
CA GLY A 65 -4.02 10.20 10.42
C GLY A 65 -4.13 10.14 8.90
N LEU A 66 -3.65 9.05 8.28
CA LEU A 66 -3.70 8.87 6.85
C LEU A 66 -5.13 8.83 6.35
N LYS A 67 -5.34 9.52 5.22
CA LYS A 67 -6.64 9.58 4.58
C LYS A 67 -6.79 8.44 3.58
N LEU A 68 -7.70 7.52 3.87
CA LEU A 68 -8.10 6.48 2.92
C LEU A 68 -8.84 7.14 1.75
N LEU A 69 -8.26 7.04 0.55
CA LEU A 69 -8.85 7.54 -0.69
C LEU A 69 -9.72 6.48 -1.36
N SER A 70 -9.26 5.24 -1.38
CA SER A 70 -9.98 4.14 -2.02
C SER A 70 -9.71 2.80 -1.36
N LYS A 71 -10.74 1.97 -1.25
CA LYS A 71 -10.64 0.55 -0.86
C LYS A 71 -11.41 -0.27 -1.89
N LYS A 72 -10.73 -1.17 -2.60
CA LYS A 72 -11.34 -2.03 -3.61
C LYS A 72 -10.79 -3.44 -3.52
N ILE A 73 -11.57 -4.41 -3.98
CA ILE A 73 -11.11 -5.79 -4.14
C ILE A 73 -10.73 -5.93 -5.60
N THR A 74 -9.46 -6.21 -5.86
CA THR A 74 -8.92 -6.43 -7.20
C THR A 74 -8.57 -7.90 -7.35
N GLU A 75 -9.01 -8.50 -8.45
CA GLU A 75 -8.59 -9.85 -8.85
C GLU A 75 -7.25 -9.71 -9.58
N GLU A 76 -6.26 -10.49 -9.13
CA GLU A 76 -4.87 -10.57 -9.63
C GLU A 76 -4.70 -9.96 -11.03
N SER A 77 -4.39 -8.67 -11.07
CA SER A 77 -4.25 -7.96 -12.34
C SER A 77 -2.77 -7.88 -12.68
N LYS A 78 -2.17 -8.99 -13.13
CA LYS A 78 -0.88 -9.08 -13.87
C LYS A 78 0.42 -8.49 -13.29
N TRP A 79 0.41 -7.53 -12.37
CA TRP A 79 1.58 -6.75 -11.94
C TRP A 79 2.47 -7.49 -10.92
N LEU A 80 1.90 -8.32 -10.04
CA LEU A 80 2.67 -9.08 -9.05
C LEU A 80 3.44 -10.27 -9.69
N GLU A 81 2.91 -10.84 -10.77
CA GLU A 81 3.58 -11.96 -11.48
C GLU A 81 4.72 -11.49 -12.41
N GLU A 82 4.66 -10.28 -12.96
CA GLU A 82 5.71 -9.76 -13.86
C GLU A 82 7.06 -9.49 -13.18
N SER A 83 7.13 -9.49 -11.85
CA SER A 83 8.40 -9.38 -11.11
C SER A 83 9.06 -10.74 -10.81
N THR A 84 8.46 -11.85 -11.27
CA THR A 84 8.96 -13.22 -11.04
C THR A 84 9.19 -14.01 -12.33
N THR A 85 9.51 -13.34 -13.44
CA THR A 85 10.14 -14.00 -14.59
C THR A 85 11.66 -13.90 -14.48
N PRO A 86 12.39 -14.96 -14.08
CA PRO A 86 13.81 -15.04 -14.37
C PRO A 86 13.98 -15.13 -15.89
N VAL A 87 14.77 -14.21 -16.46
CA VAL A 87 15.36 -14.37 -17.80
C VAL A 87 16.38 -15.50 -17.80
#